data_AF-A0A1F1XJ36-F1
#
_entry.id   AF-A0A1F1XJ36-F1
#
_cell.length_a   1.000
_cell.length_b   1.000
_cell.length_c   1.000
_cell.angle_alpha   90.00
_cell.angle_beta   90.00
_cell.angle_gamma   90.00
#
_symmetry.space_group_name_H-M   'P 1'
#
loop_
_entity.id
_entity.type
_entity.pdbx_description
1 polymer ?
#
loop_
_entity_poly.entity_id
_entity_poly.type
_entity_poly.pdbx_seq_one_letter_code
_entity_poly.pdbx_strand_id
1 'polypeptide(L)'
;MTRKPTFNEYATQCYHQLIASNENADRRELLAEAASEAALAVEARHCLPPEATTAARAAIEEYDDRQGRAADKILAALADGDVDTPTGWRSAEIKRTIAVLGNGRRKLVGALTAEDLDYMVENRRANHARATASLAAFSENVNAVSPTITLHGTVSGALDAGEFRDSTTKTVNLTPAKGKRIIARKSKTA
;
A
#
# COMPACT_ATOMS: atom_id res chain seq x y z
N MET A 1 -26.76 -7.12 18.29
CA MET A 1 -25.70 -6.60 19.18
C MET A 1 -24.54 -6.15 18.31
N THR A 2 -24.22 -4.85 18.30
CA THR A 2 -23.07 -4.31 17.57
C THR A 2 -21.78 -4.70 18.29
N ARG A 3 -20.84 -5.33 17.57
CA ARG A 3 -19.52 -5.68 18.13
C ARG A 3 -18.82 -4.38 18.56
N LYS A 4 -18.21 -4.40 19.75
CA LYS A 4 -17.39 -3.29 20.23
C LYS A 4 -16.17 -3.11 19.31
N PRO A 5 -15.89 -1.88 18.82
CA PRO A 5 -14.75 -1.66 17.94
C PRO A 5 -13.42 -1.92 18.66
N THR A 6 -12.43 -2.39 17.92
CA THR A 6 -11.05 -2.45 18.36
C THR A 6 -10.43 -1.04 18.41
N PHE A 7 -9.31 -0.89 19.13
CA PHE A 7 -8.55 0.36 19.16
C PHE A 7 -8.25 0.89 17.75
N ASN A 8 -7.76 0.01 16.85
CA ASN A 8 -7.39 0.41 15.49
C ASN A 8 -8.60 0.86 14.67
N GLU A 9 -9.73 0.14 14.77
CA GLU A 9 -10.97 0.53 14.08
C GLU A 9 -11.49 1.88 14.57
N TYR A 10 -11.47 2.10 15.89
CA TYR A 10 -11.92 3.37 16.49
C TYR A 10 -10.98 4.53 16.13
N ALA A 11 -9.66 4.35 16.27
CA ALA A 11 -8.68 5.36 15.88
C ALA A 11 -8.80 5.72 14.39
N THR A 12 -9.08 4.75 13.53
CA THR A 12 -9.30 5.00 12.09
C THR A 12 -10.57 5.84 11.86
N GLN A 13 -11.64 5.56 12.60
CA GLN A 13 -12.88 6.34 12.53
C GLN A 13 -12.66 7.78 13.01
N CYS A 14 -11.99 7.99 14.14
CA CYS A 14 -11.61 9.32 14.64
C CYS A 14 -10.73 10.05 13.62
N TYR A 15 -9.70 9.40 13.08
CA TYR A 15 -8.82 9.99 12.08
C TYR A 15 -9.59 10.48 10.84
N HIS A 16 -10.55 9.69 10.35
CA HIS A 16 -11.41 10.11 9.23
C HIS A 16 -12.29 11.32 9.58
N GLN A 17 -12.85 11.36 10.79
CA GLN A 17 -13.65 12.49 11.26
C GLN A 17 -12.81 13.77 11.41
N LEU A 18 -11.57 13.63 11.89
CA LEU A 18 -10.63 14.73 12.02
C LEU A 18 -10.20 15.29 10.66
N ILE A 19 -9.91 14.44 9.67
CA ILE A 19 -9.63 14.90 8.29
C ILE A 19 -10.82 15.68 7.75
N ALA A 20 -12.04 15.14 7.88
CA ALA A 20 -13.25 15.78 7.37
C ALA A 20 -13.54 17.14 8.04
N SER A 21 -13.06 17.32 9.27
CA SER A 21 -13.24 18.57 10.03
C SER A 21 -12.07 19.54 9.84
N ASN A 22 -10.93 19.08 9.32
CA ASN A 22 -9.71 19.87 9.16
C ASN A 22 -8.86 19.37 7.97
N GLU A 23 -9.36 19.61 6.76
CA GLU A 23 -8.83 19.03 5.51
C GLU A 23 -7.38 19.41 5.17
N ASN A 24 -6.81 20.44 5.81
CA ASN A 24 -5.45 20.94 5.57
C ASN A 24 -4.49 20.72 6.76
N ALA A 25 -4.91 20.01 7.80
CA ALA A 25 -4.05 19.77 8.96
C ALA A 25 -2.86 18.86 8.64
N ASP A 26 -1.80 18.99 9.44
CA ASP A 26 -0.66 18.09 9.34
C ASP A 26 -1.06 16.66 9.72
N ARG A 27 -0.73 15.70 8.84
CA ARG A 27 -1.08 14.29 9.01
C ARG A 27 -0.57 13.72 10.34
N ARG A 28 0.61 14.12 10.80
CA ARG A 28 1.21 13.60 12.03
C ARG A 28 0.41 14.08 13.25
N GLU A 29 -0.06 15.32 13.23
CA GLU A 29 -0.91 15.88 14.29
C GLU A 29 -2.26 15.16 14.34
N LEU A 30 -2.93 14.99 13.20
CA LEU A 30 -4.21 14.27 13.13
C LEU A 30 -4.10 12.81 13.61
N LEU A 31 -3.01 12.12 13.28
CA LEU A 31 -2.77 10.76 13.75
C LEU A 31 -2.55 10.70 15.27
N ALA A 32 -1.81 11.66 15.83
CA ALA A 32 -1.54 11.72 17.27
C ALA A 32 -2.84 12.02 18.04
N GLU A 33 -3.68 12.91 17.53
CA GLU A 33 -4.98 13.24 18.11
C GLU A 33 -5.92 12.03 18.06
N ALA A 34 -6.08 11.39 16.90
CA ALA A 34 -6.90 10.18 16.76
C ALA A 34 -6.45 9.03 17.69
N ALA A 35 -5.14 8.85 17.85
CA ALA A 35 -4.59 7.84 18.76
C ALA A 35 -4.86 8.18 20.23
N SER A 36 -4.79 9.47 20.59
CA SER A 36 -5.09 9.95 21.94
C SER A 36 -6.56 9.77 22.29
N GLU A 37 -7.47 10.11 21.37
CA GLU A 37 -8.91 9.86 21.53
C GLU A 37 -9.22 8.37 21.67
N ALA A 38 -8.60 7.52 20.85
CA ALA A 38 -8.76 6.08 20.95
C ALA A 38 -8.25 5.54 22.30
N ALA A 39 -7.18 6.10 22.85
CA ALA A 39 -6.67 5.71 24.17
C ALA A 39 -7.67 6.07 25.28
N LEU A 40 -8.23 7.29 25.26
CA LEU A 40 -9.29 7.69 26.18
C LEU A 40 -10.54 6.80 26.04
N ALA A 41 -10.89 6.39 24.82
CA ALA A 41 -11.99 5.47 24.56
C ALA A 41 -11.73 4.04 25.10
N VAL A 42 -10.46 3.61 25.21
CA VAL A 42 -10.11 2.35 25.92
C VAL A 42 -10.36 2.52 27.41
N GLU A 43 -9.89 3.60 28.02
CA GLU A 43 -10.07 3.89 29.46
C GLU A 43 -11.56 3.96 29.84
N ALA A 44 -12.37 4.64 29.03
CA ALA A 44 -13.82 4.73 29.18
C ALA A 44 -14.57 3.45 28.78
N ARG A 45 -13.85 2.39 28.39
CA ARG A 45 -14.41 1.10 27.93
C ARG A 45 -15.39 1.26 26.75
N HIS A 46 -15.16 2.20 25.85
CA HIS A 46 -15.89 2.35 24.58
C HIS A 46 -15.28 1.51 23.43
N CYS A 47 -13.97 1.24 23.43
CA CYS A 47 -13.32 0.30 22.49
C CYS A 47 -12.51 -0.80 23.22
N LEU A 48 -12.01 -1.79 22.48
CA LEU A 48 -11.08 -2.82 22.98
C LEU A 48 -9.63 -2.30 22.92
N PRO A 49 -8.75 -2.70 23.85
CA PRO A 49 -7.35 -2.28 23.84
C PRO A 49 -6.60 -2.74 22.58
N PRO A 50 -5.47 -2.09 22.23
CA PRO A 50 -4.66 -2.49 21.08
C PRO A 50 -4.11 -3.91 21.27
N GLU A 51 -4.09 -4.67 20.17
CA GLU A 51 -3.55 -6.03 20.18
C GLU A 51 -2.01 -5.97 20.21
N ALA A 52 -1.40 -6.48 21.29
CA ALA A 52 0.04 -6.42 21.50
C ALA A 52 0.85 -7.04 20.34
N THR A 53 0.30 -8.05 19.68
CA THR A 53 0.89 -8.71 18.51
C THR A 53 0.97 -7.78 17.30
N THR A 54 -0.05 -6.94 17.07
CA THR A 54 -0.10 -5.99 15.95
C THR A 54 0.92 -4.87 16.16
N ALA A 55 1.00 -4.31 17.37
CA ALA A 55 2.00 -3.31 17.70
C ALA A 55 3.44 -3.86 17.59
N ALA A 56 3.67 -5.09 18.08
CA ALA A 56 4.96 -5.74 17.96
C ALA A 56 5.36 -6.01 16.49
N ARG A 57 4.41 -6.42 15.64
CA ARG A 57 4.66 -6.60 14.19
C ARG A 57 5.07 -5.29 13.53
N ALA A 58 4.34 -4.21 13.76
CA ALA A 58 4.68 -2.91 13.19
C ALA A 58 6.09 -2.44 13.62
N ALA A 59 6.46 -2.64 14.90
CA ALA A 59 7.79 -2.30 15.40
C ALA A 59 8.90 -3.15 14.77
N ILE A 60 8.64 -4.45 14.55
CA ILE A 60 9.57 -5.36 13.85
C ILE A 60 9.73 -4.92 12.39
N GLU A 61 8.64 -4.60 11.71
CA GLU A 61 8.66 -4.11 10.32
C GLU A 61 9.46 -2.82 10.18
N GLU A 62 9.26 -1.85 11.09
CA GLU A 62 10.04 -0.61 11.10
C GLU A 62 11.53 -0.86 11.36
N TYR A 63 11.85 -1.81 12.25
CA TYR A 63 13.23 -2.21 12.49
C TYR A 63 13.87 -2.86 11.26
N ASP A 64 13.17 -3.81 10.63
CA ASP A 64 13.60 -4.48 9.39
C ASP A 64 13.84 -3.46 8.27
N ASP A 65 12.95 -2.48 8.09
CA ASP A 65 13.08 -1.42 7.09
C ASP A 65 14.32 -0.55 7.32
N ARG A 66 14.60 -0.21 8.59
CA ARG A 66 15.82 0.53 8.95
C ARG A 66 17.07 -0.29 8.69
N GLN A 67 17.05 -1.59 9.01
CA GLN A 67 18.17 -2.49 8.74
C GLN A 67 18.40 -2.66 7.24
N GLY A 68 17.33 -2.83 6.45
CA GLY A 68 17.43 -2.93 4.99
C GLY A 68 18.06 -1.69 4.36
N ARG A 69 17.64 -0.48 4.76
CA ARG A 69 18.29 0.77 4.31
C ARG A 69 19.76 0.85 4.71
N ALA A 70 20.10 0.33 5.88
CA ALA A 70 21.49 0.33 6.32
C ALA A 70 22.35 -0.70 5.58
N ALA A 71 21.80 -1.89 5.28
CA ALA A 71 22.43 -2.89 4.44
C ALA A 71 22.72 -2.35 3.03
N ASP A 72 21.78 -1.60 2.44
CA ASP A 72 21.97 -0.98 1.13
C ASP A 72 23.11 0.07 1.15
N LYS A 73 23.21 0.85 2.22
CA LYS A 73 24.33 1.77 2.42
C LYS A 73 25.67 1.06 2.59
N ILE A 74 25.69 -0.08 3.31
CA ILE A 74 26.89 -0.91 3.40
C ILE A 74 27.30 -1.42 2.03
N LEU A 75 26.37 -1.98 1.25
CA LEU A 75 26.67 -2.52 -0.07
C LEU A 75 27.21 -1.43 -1.02
N ALA A 76 26.66 -0.21 -0.94
CA ALA A 76 27.17 0.94 -1.68
C ALA A 76 28.61 1.31 -1.26
N ALA A 77 28.85 1.48 0.04
CA ALA A 77 30.18 1.80 0.57
C ALA A 77 31.25 0.75 0.18
N LEU A 78 30.88 -0.54 0.27
CA LEU A 78 31.75 -1.64 -0.15
C LEU A 78 32.04 -1.60 -1.66
N ALA A 79 31.07 -1.23 -2.49
CA ALA A 79 31.25 -1.10 -3.93
C ALA A 79 32.18 0.06 -4.31
N ASP A 80 32.13 1.16 -3.56
CA ASP A 80 32.99 2.34 -3.75
C ASP A 80 34.44 2.13 -3.24
N GLY A 81 34.73 0.96 -2.67
CA GLY A 81 36.05 0.65 -2.10
C GLY A 81 36.32 1.36 -0.78
N ASP A 82 35.28 1.94 -0.16
CA ASP A 82 35.35 2.57 1.16
C ASP A 82 35.38 1.49 2.23
N VAL A 83 36.58 0.95 2.49
CA VAL A 83 36.82 -0.07 3.51
C VAL A 83 36.67 0.52 4.92
N ASP A 84 36.71 1.85 5.04
CA ASP A 84 36.26 2.61 6.21
C ASP A 84 34.74 2.82 6.12
N THR A 85 34.02 1.70 6.21
CA THR A 85 32.55 1.65 6.39
C THR A 85 32.04 2.81 7.24
N PRO A 86 30.84 3.37 6.94
CA PRO A 86 30.38 4.65 7.46
C PRO A 86 30.84 4.87 8.90
N THR A 87 31.76 5.83 9.07
CA THR A 87 32.55 6.06 10.29
C THR A 87 31.78 5.70 11.56
N GLY A 88 32.06 4.51 12.12
CA GLY A 88 31.39 4.01 13.32
C GLY A 88 30.97 2.52 13.30
N TRP A 89 30.95 1.84 12.16
CA TRP A 89 30.48 0.45 12.07
C TRP A 89 31.64 -0.53 12.15
N ARG A 90 31.68 -1.39 13.18
CA ARG A 90 32.69 -2.45 13.28
C ARG A 90 32.36 -3.60 12.33
N SER A 91 33.36 -4.33 11.83
CA SER A 91 33.17 -5.53 10.97
C SER A 91 32.12 -6.53 11.50
N ALA A 92 32.04 -6.69 12.83
CA ALA A 92 31.04 -7.55 13.47
C ALA A 92 29.60 -7.01 13.38
N GLU A 93 29.41 -5.69 13.39
CA GLU A 93 28.10 -5.03 13.30
C GLU A 93 27.58 -5.10 11.87
N ILE A 94 28.46 -4.84 10.89
CA ILE A 94 28.16 -5.00 9.46
C ILE A 94 27.67 -6.43 9.18
N LYS A 95 28.40 -7.44 9.67
CA LYS A 95 28.01 -8.84 9.46
C LYS A 95 26.66 -9.20 10.05
N ARG A 96 26.20 -8.50 11.10
CA ARG A 96 24.92 -8.72 11.78
C ARG A 96 23.78 -7.86 11.25
N THR A 97 24.05 -6.90 10.36
CA THR A 97 23.00 -6.11 9.72
C THR A 97 22.11 -7.00 8.87
N ILE A 98 20.81 -6.78 8.93
CA ILE A 98 19.83 -7.54 8.16
C ILE A 98 19.65 -6.87 6.79
N ALA A 99 19.95 -7.59 5.72
CA ALA A 99 19.61 -7.23 4.36
C ALA A 99 18.21 -7.78 4.00
N VAL A 100 17.41 -6.93 3.37
CA VAL A 100 16.10 -7.31 2.82
C VAL A 100 16.31 -7.72 1.36
N LEU A 101 16.07 -9.00 1.05
CA LEU A 101 16.28 -9.54 -0.29
C LEU A 101 15.10 -9.25 -1.24
N GLY A 102 13.90 -9.13 -0.69
CA GLY A 102 12.63 -9.04 -1.42
C GLY A 102 11.68 -10.18 -1.08
N ASN A 103 10.37 -9.99 -1.33
CA ASN A 103 9.30 -10.97 -1.07
C ASN A 103 9.33 -11.58 0.35
N GLY A 104 9.65 -10.76 1.37
CA GLY A 104 9.71 -11.20 2.76
C GLY A 104 10.94 -12.03 3.13
N ARG A 105 11.91 -12.22 2.22
CA ARG A 105 13.18 -12.90 2.52
C ARG A 105 14.17 -11.92 3.12
N ARG A 106 14.86 -12.35 4.18
CA ARG A 106 15.92 -11.60 4.85
C ARG A 106 17.17 -12.46 5.00
N LYS A 107 18.33 -11.82 5.04
CA LYS A 107 19.60 -12.47 5.34
C LYS A 107 20.55 -11.50 6.02
N LEU A 108 21.46 -12.00 6.84
CA LEU A 108 22.54 -11.17 7.37
C LEU A 108 23.50 -10.76 6.25
N VAL A 109 23.96 -9.51 6.25
CA VAL A 109 24.91 -8.98 5.25
C VAL A 109 26.17 -9.86 5.18
N GLY A 110 26.68 -10.31 6.34
CA GLY A 110 27.86 -11.18 6.39
C GLY A 110 27.66 -12.59 5.79
N ALA A 111 26.43 -12.96 5.44
CA ALA A 111 26.07 -14.25 4.86
C ALA A 111 25.53 -14.14 3.43
N LEU A 112 25.53 -12.94 2.82
CA LEU A 112 25.07 -12.74 1.45
C LEU A 112 25.97 -13.49 0.45
N THR A 113 25.34 -14.23 -0.46
CA THR A 113 26.00 -14.87 -1.60
C THR A 113 25.79 -14.06 -2.88
N ALA A 114 26.50 -14.40 -3.95
CA ALA A 114 26.27 -13.81 -5.27
C ALA A 114 24.81 -14.01 -5.73
N GLU A 115 24.25 -15.21 -5.52
CA GLU A 115 22.84 -15.50 -5.85
C GLU A 115 21.85 -14.61 -5.08
N ASP A 116 22.15 -14.28 -3.82
CA ASP A 116 21.32 -13.37 -3.04
C ASP A 116 21.35 -11.95 -3.62
N LEU A 117 22.51 -11.49 -4.07
CA LEU A 117 22.68 -10.18 -4.71
C LEU A 117 21.96 -10.12 -6.06
N ASP A 118 22.04 -11.17 -6.87
CA ASP A 118 21.30 -11.26 -8.13
C ASP A 118 19.78 -11.25 -7.88
N TYR A 119 19.32 -12.01 -6.88
CA TYR A 119 17.92 -12.02 -6.46
C TYR A 119 17.45 -10.64 -5.99
N MET A 120 18.29 -9.93 -5.23
CA MET A 120 18.07 -8.56 -4.79
C MET A 120 17.90 -7.59 -5.97
N VAL A 121 18.74 -7.70 -6.99
CA VAL A 121 18.65 -6.88 -8.20
C VAL A 121 17.37 -7.16 -8.96
N GLU A 122 17.01 -8.44 -9.14
CA GLU A 122 15.80 -8.82 -9.86
C GLU A 122 14.52 -8.31 -9.18
N ASN A 123 14.44 -8.45 -7.85
CA ASN A 123 13.31 -7.90 -7.09
C ASN A 123 13.20 -6.38 -7.22
N ARG A 124 14.33 -5.66 -7.17
CA ARG A 124 14.35 -4.21 -7.35
C ARG A 124 13.91 -3.80 -8.75
N ARG A 125 14.34 -4.52 -9.80
CA ARG A 125 13.88 -4.30 -11.18
C ARG A 125 12.36 -4.51 -11.30
N ALA A 126 11.83 -5.58 -10.74
CA ALA A 126 10.39 -5.85 -10.73
C ALA A 126 9.61 -4.77 -9.98
N ASN A 127 10.12 -4.28 -8.84
CA ASN A 127 9.51 -3.17 -8.09
C ASN A 127 9.52 -1.87 -8.89
N HIS A 128 10.63 -1.55 -9.53
CA HIS A 128 10.75 -0.37 -10.38
C HIS A 128 9.77 -0.43 -11.56
N ALA A 129 9.69 -1.56 -12.27
CA ALA A 129 8.75 -1.74 -13.37
C ALA A 129 7.28 -1.54 -12.92
N ARG A 130 6.91 -2.10 -11.75
CA ARG A 130 5.58 -1.91 -11.16
C ARG A 130 5.32 -0.44 -10.79
N ALA A 131 6.30 0.24 -10.19
CA ALA A 131 6.17 1.65 -9.83
C ALA A 131 5.99 2.53 -11.08
N THR A 132 6.76 2.30 -12.13
CA THR A 132 6.64 3.01 -13.41
C THR A 132 5.27 2.79 -14.06
N ALA A 133 4.79 1.54 -14.09
CA ALA A 133 3.46 1.22 -14.61
C ALA A 133 2.35 1.89 -13.78
N SER A 134 2.47 1.89 -12.45
CA SER A 134 1.53 2.57 -11.55
C SER A 134 1.50 4.08 -11.78
N LEU A 135 2.65 4.71 -12.01
CA LEU A 135 2.74 6.15 -12.31
C LEU A 135 2.10 6.48 -13.65
N ALA A 136 2.33 5.67 -14.68
CA ALA A 136 1.72 5.84 -15.99
C ALA A 136 0.19 5.75 -15.91
N ALA A 137 -0.33 4.72 -15.23
CA ALA A 137 -1.77 4.54 -15.02
C ALA A 137 -2.38 5.69 -14.20
N PHE A 138 -1.71 6.14 -13.14
CA PHE A 138 -2.15 7.30 -12.37
C PHE A 138 -2.21 8.57 -13.23
N SER A 139 -1.19 8.82 -14.05
CA SER A 139 -1.14 9.99 -14.92
C SER A 139 -2.26 9.97 -15.97
N GLU A 140 -2.54 8.81 -16.57
CA GLU A 140 -3.66 8.63 -17.50
C GLU A 140 -5.01 8.94 -16.82
N ASN A 141 -5.23 8.38 -15.62
CA ASN A 141 -6.45 8.62 -14.85
C ASN A 141 -6.60 10.10 -14.46
N VAL A 142 -5.54 10.76 -13.99
CA VAL A 142 -5.58 12.19 -13.66
C VAL A 142 -5.85 13.02 -14.90
N ASN A 143 -5.20 12.74 -16.03
CA ASN A 143 -5.43 13.46 -17.28
C ASN A 143 -6.86 13.29 -17.80
N ALA A 144 -7.48 12.13 -17.59
CA ALA A 144 -8.86 11.87 -17.97
C ALA A 144 -9.87 12.69 -17.12
N VAL A 145 -9.61 12.85 -15.83
CA VAL A 145 -10.54 13.52 -14.88
C VAL A 145 -10.26 15.02 -14.75
N SER A 146 -9.02 15.47 -15.02
CA SER A 146 -8.57 16.86 -14.82
C SER A 146 -9.41 17.92 -15.55
N PRO A 147 -9.85 17.75 -16.82
CA PRO A 147 -10.68 18.76 -17.49
C PRO A 147 -12.01 18.99 -16.78
N THR A 148 -12.66 17.92 -16.33
CA THR A 148 -13.94 17.98 -15.61
C THR A 148 -13.75 18.63 -14.23
N ILE A 149 -12.71 18.25 -13.48
CA ILE A 149 -12.41 18.91 -12.19
C ILE A 149 -12.08 20.40 -12.42
N THR A 150 -11.32 20.74 -13.45
CA THR A 150 -10.98 22.13 -13.76
C THR A 150 -12.23 22.95 -14.08
N LEU A 151 -13.19 22.37 -14.80
CA LEU A 151 -14.46 23.01 -15.14
C LEU A 151 -15.33 23.27 -13.90
N HIS A 152 -15.38 22.33 -12.96
CA HIS A 152 -16.27 22.40 -11.78
C HIS A 152 -15.56 22.79 -10.47
N GLY A 153 -14.27 23.10 -10.52
CA GLY A 153 -13.40 23.42 -9.40
C GLY A 153 -12.97 22.23 -8.54
N THR A 154 -13.89 21.31 -8.22
CA THR A 154 -13.62 20.15 -7.35
C THR A 154 -14.23 18.86 -7.90
N VAL A 155 -13.76 17.71 -7.41
CA VAL A 155 -14.37 16.40 -7.68
C VAL A 155 -15.83 16.37 -7.22
N SER A 156 -16.14 16.92 -6.05
CA SER A 156 -17.52 17.00 -5.56
C SER A 156 -18.41 17.82 -6.48
N GLY A 157 -17.95 18.99 -6.92
CA GLY A 157 -18.71 19.85 -7.83
C GLY A 157 -19.04 19.17 -9.17
N ALA A 158 -18.11 18.38 -9.69
CA ALA A 158 -18.33 17.58 -10.90
C ALA A 158 -19.27 16.38 -10.68
N LEU A 159 -19.24 15.75 -9.50
CA LEU A 159 -20.19 14.69 -9.13
C LEU A 159 -21.62 15.25 -8.97
N ASP A 160 -21.76 16.39 -8.29
CA ASP A 160 -23.05 17.08 -8.09
C ASP A 160 -23.65 17.54 -9.42
N ALA A 161 -22.80 17.93 -10.38
CA ALA A 161 -23.19 18.24 -11.76
C ALA A 161 -23.55 17.00 -12.61
N GLY A 162 -23.24 15.79 -12.14
CA GLY A 162 -23.56 14.53 -12.82
C GLY A 162 -22.64 14.17 -14.00
N GLU A 163 -21.46 14.79 -14.09
CA GLU A 163 -20.53 14.63 -15.23
C GLU A 163 -19.80 13.28 -15.27
N PHE A 164 -19.70 12.59 -14.13
CA PHE A 164 -19.05 11.28 -14.03
C PHE A 164 -20.01 10.08 -14.20
N ARG A 165 -21.18 10.27 -14.83
CA ARG A 165 -22.20 9.22 -14.93
C ARG A 165 -21.78 8.00 -15.77
N ASP A 166 -22.33 6.87 -15.33
CA ASP A 166 -21.86 5.50 -15.45
C ASP A 166 -21.72 4.96 -16.90
N SER A 167 -20.60 4.29 -17.17
CA SER A 167 -20.31 3.63 -18.47
C SER A 167 -21.07 2.30 -18.69
N THR A 168 -22.00 1.94 -17.79
CA THR A 168 -22.79 0.71 -17.86
C THR A 168 -23.89 0.69 -18.93
N THR A 169 -24.04 1.73 -19.75
CA THR A 169 -24.90 1.72 -20.94
C THR A 169 -24.16 1.40 -22.24
N LYS A 170 -23.23 0.43 -22.22
CA LYS A 170 -22.96 -0.33 -23.45
C LYS A 170 -23.94 -1.49 -23.53
N THR A 171 -25.12 -1.23 -24.10
CA THR A 171 -25.96 -2.28 -24.67
C THR A 171 -25.11 -3.04 -25.68
N VAL A 172 -24.55 -4.18 -25.26
CA VAL A 172 -23.88 -5.10 -26.18
C VAL A 172 -25.00 -5.67 -27.05
N ASN A 173 -25.23 -5.05 -28.21
CA ASN A 173 -25.95 -5.69 -29.30
C ASN A 173 -25.08 -6.87 -29.77
N LEU A 174 -25.22 -8.00 -29.10
CA LEU A 174 -24.76 -9.29 -29.61
C LEU A 174 -25.58 -9.58 -30.87
N THR A 175 -25.05 -9.13 -32.00
CA THR A 175 -25.51 -9.60 -33.31
C THR A 175 -25.11 -11.07 -33.38
N PRO A 176 -26.05 -12.04 -33.44
CA PRO A 176 -25.66 -13.43 -33.53
C PRO A 176 -24.96 -13.65 -34.87
N ALA A 177 -23.69 -14.03 -34.80
CA ALA A 177 -22.91 -14.44 -35.95
C ALA A 177 -23.64 -15.59 -36.66
N LYS A 178 -23.83 -15.44 -37.97
CA LYS A 178 -24.37 -16.48 -38.86
C LYS A 178 -23.59 -17.78 -38.66
N GLY A 179 -24.32 -18.85 -38.34
CA GLY A 179 -23.94 -20.21 -38.77
C GLY A 179 -23.57 -21.20 -37.67
N LYS A 180 -24.56 -21.87 -37.10
CA LYS A 180 -24.75 -23.34 -37.23
C LYS A 180 -26.04 -23.75 -36.53
N ARG A 181 -26.98 -24.28 -37.31
CA ARG A 181 -28.16 -24.99 -36.79
C ARG A 181 -27.68 -26.20 -36.00
N ILE A 182 -27.91 -26.21 -34.69
CA ILE A 182 -28.03 -27.46 -33.93
C ILE A 182 -29.50 -27.62 -33.60
N ILE A 183 -30.13 -28.54 -34.33
CA ILE A 183 -31.47 -29.03 -34.06
C ILE A 183 -31.32 -29.99 -32.88
N ALA A 184 -31.88 -29.65 -31.72
CA ALA A 184 -32.12 -30.61 -30.65
C ALA A 184 -33.61 -30.60 -30.31
N ARG A 185 -34.22 -31.77 -30.52
CA ARG A 185 -35.64 -32.07 -30.52
C ARG A 185 -36.29 -31.80 -29.16
N LYS A 186 -37.53 -31.30 -29.20
CA LYS A 186 -38.51 -31.51 -28.13
C LYS A 186 -38.77 -33.01 -27.97
N SER A 187 -38.68 -33.50 -26.74
CA SER A 187 -39.48 -34.65 -26.31
C SER A 187 -40.11 -34.30 -24.96
N LYS A 188 -41.41 -34.02 -25.06
CA LYS A 188 -42.37 -33.82 -23.98
C LYS A 188 -43.11 -35.15 -23.81
N THR A 189 -43.08 -35.73 -22.62
CA THR A 189 -43.97 -36.77 -22.06
C THR A 189 -43.33 -37.18 -20.73
N ALA A 190 -44.01 -37.35 -19.60
CA ALA A 190 -45.38 -37.12 -19.17
C ALA A 190 -45.32 -36.95 -17.64
#